data_AF-A0AAD5KEM8-F1
#
_entry.id   AF-A0AAD5KEM8-F1
#
_cell.length_a   1.000
_cell.length_b   1.000
_cell.length_c   1.000
_cell.angle_alpha   90.00
_cell.angle_beta   90.00
_cell.angle_gamma   90.00
#
_symmetry.space_group_name_H-M   'P 1'
#
loop_
_entity.id
_entity.type
_entity.pdbx_description
1 polymer ?
#
loop_
_entity_poly.entity_id
_entity_poly.type
_entity_poly.pdbx_seq_one_letter_code
_entity_poly.pdbx_strand_id
1 'polypeptide(L)'
;MSITLLWLLYIFGCHHQHSDEEGSSLADGSANSCSSNQTSEDIEDNEVAFLRRRIQVLEIENRSLYRKIEDMEKKIAEHNKVNAKRPRTSHLLVPLLHASTVEIEKSELDEVLVVAKASRENLNATVNRLLEAVYSKTFLGSHSLSGGVPKTRKKMSTRPNQTVKPGLPKNDLDDIIRFVKNTWEEIHGDVLPEKNCPVRSAIKVKLSTEYRALKNTYK
;
A
#
# COMPACT_ATOMS: atom_id res chain seq x y z
N MET A 1 13.44 20.72 -7.59
CA MET A 1 13.20 20.88 -9.04
C MET A 1 12.29 19.75 -9.48
N SER A 2 11.14 20.09 -10.06
CA SER A 2 9.97 19.21 -10.13
C SER A 2 9.96 18.38 -11.41
N ILE A 3 9.65 17.09 -11.29
CA ILE A 3 9.56 16.06 -12.36
C ILE A 3 8.59 16.45 -13.49
N THR A 4 7.71 17.42 -13.25
CA THR A 4 6.73 17.93 -14.21
C THR A 4 7.34 18.64 -15.42
N LEU A 5 8.55 19.20 -15.31
CA LEU A 5 9.22 19.86 -16.45
C LEU A 5 9.90 18.87 -17.41
N LEU A 6 10.18 17.64 -16.98
CA LEU A 6 10.83 16.64 -17.83
C LEU A 6 9.87 16.02 -18.86
N TRP A 7 8.56 16.03 -18.60
CA TRP A 7 7.56 15.41 -19.47
C TRP A 7 7.14 16.30 -20.65
N LEU A 8 7.16 17.63 -20.47
CA LEU A 8 6.78 18.58 -21.52
C LEU A 8 7.83 18.72 -22.64
N LEU A 9 9.10 18.43 -22.36
CA LEU A 9 10.16 18.46 -23.38
C LEU A 9 10.19 17.20 -24.26
N TYR A 10 9.58 16.09 -23.83
CA TYR A 10 9.57 14.84 -24.60
C TYR A 10 8.52 14.84 -25.73
N ILE A 11 7.45 15.64 -25.62
CA ILE A 11 6.35 15.63 -26.59
C ILE A 11 6.58 16.59 -27.78
N PHE A 12 7.40 17.63 -27.63
CA PHE A 12 7.61 18.65 -28.69
C PHE A 12 8.84 18.41 -29.59
N GLY A 13 9.58 17.31 -29.39
CA GLY A 13 10.90 17.11 -30.01
C GLY A 13 10.96 16.34 -31.33
N CYS A 14 9.87 15.75 -31.83
CA CYS A 14 9.92 14.89 -33.02
C CYS A 14 8.86 15.26 -34.05
N HIS A 15 9.19 16.17 -34.98
CA HIS A 15 8.92 16.00 -36.41
C HIS A 15 9.50 17.19 -37.20
N HIS A 16 10.74 17.06 -37.65
CA HIS A 16 11.26 17.84 -38.77
C HIS A 16 12.21 16.99 -39.61
N GLN A 17 12.00 17.06 -40.93
CA GLN A 17 12.86 16.71 -42.08
C GLN A 17 12.70 15.38 -42.86
N HIS A 18 12.78 15.61 -44.20
CA HIS A 18 13.02 14.75 -45.38
C HIS A 18 11.84 13.93 -45.93
N SER A 19 11.61 13.81 -47.25
CA SER A 19 12.04 14.54 -48.46
C SER A 19 11.22 14.06 -49.66
N ASP A 20 11.15 14.92 -50.67
CA ASP A 20 10.91 14.77 -52.11
C ASP A 20 10.90 13.37 -52.74
N GLU A 21 9.93 13.12 -53.63
CA GLU A 21 10.18 12.51 -54.96
C GLU A 21 9.15 13.00 -56.00
N GLU A 22 9.65 13.34 -57.19
CA GLU A 22 8.93 13.71 -58.41
C GLU A 22 8.43 12.45 -59.17
N GLY A 23 7.35 12.60 -59.95
CA GLY A 23 6.91 11.58 -60.90
C GLY A 23 5.81 12.06 -61.85
N SER A 24 6.22 12.53 -63.04
CA SER A 24 5.38 13.00 -64.15
C SER A 24 4.73 11.85 -64.95
N SER A 25 3.50 12.04 -65.48
CA SER A 25 3.14 11.81 -66.91
C SER A 25 1.63 11.75 -67.16
N LEU A 26 1.19 12.46 -68.21
CA LEU A 26 -0.14 12.51 -68.83
C LEU A 26 -0.59 11.18 -69.47
N ALA A 27 -1.91 10.90 -69.44
CA ALA A 27 -2.67 10.34 -70.57
C ALA A 27 -4.20 10.44 -70.35
N ASP A 28 -4.90 10.96 -71.37
CA ASP A 28 -6.36 11.04 -71.54
C ASP A 28 -7.03 9.67 -71.71
N GLY A 29 -8.32 9.57 -71.34
CA GLY A 29 -9.21 8.59 -72.00
C GLY A 29 -10.47 8.11 -71.26
N SER A 30 -11.61 8.71 -71.63
CA SER A 30 -12.88 8.02 -71.94
C SER A 30 -13.87 7.62 -70.83
N ALA A 31 -15.14 7.63 -71.23
CA ALA A 31 -16.36 7.82 -70.45
C ALA A 31 -16.98 6.54 -69.84
N ASN A 32 -17.80 6.81 -68.82
CA ASN A 32 -18.98 6.09 -68.35
C ASN A 32 -18.80 4.70 -67.70
N SER A 33 -19.06 4.66 -66.39
CA SER A 33 -20.16 3.86 -65.82
C SER A 33 -20.43 4.30 -64.39
N CYS A 34 -21.71 4.47 -64.06
CA CYS A 34 -22.19 4.74 -62.71
C CYS A 34 -21.72 3.64 -61.75
N SER A 35 -20.76 3.97 -60.88
CA SER A 35 -20.41 3.19 -59.71
C SER A 35 -20.52 4.12 -58.52
N SER A 36 -21.40 3.78 -57.56
CA SER A 36 -21.46 4.44 -56.26
C SER A 36 -20.14 4.24 -55.53
N ASN A 37 -19.16 5.08 -55.84
CA ASN A 37 -17.93 5.19 -55.09
C ASN A 37 -18.16 6.32 -54.08
N GLN A 38 -18.52 5.98 -52.85
CA GLN A 38 -18.17 6.87 -51.74
C GLN A 38 -16.66 7.09 -51.86
N THR A 39 -16.27 8.34 -52.06
CA THR A 39 -14.87 8.67 -52.29
C THR A 39 -14.09 8.36 -51.01
N SER A 40 -12.83 7.93 -51.11
CA SER A 40 -11.99 7.70 -49.93
C SER A 40 -11.91 8.95 -49.03
N GLU A 41 -12.08 10.13 -49.62
CA GLU A 41 -12.19 11.42 -48.94
C GLU A 41 -13.42 11.50 -48.00
N ASP A 42 -14.58 10.95 -48.39
CA ASP A 42 -15.80 10.94 -47.56
C ASP A 42 -15.70 10.01 -46.33
N ILE A 43 -14.84 8.99 -46.41
CA ILE A 43 -14.60 8.03 -45.31
C ILE A 43 -13.62 8.63 -44.30
N GLU A 44 -12.54 9.26 -44.78
CA GLU A 44 -11.56 9.95 -43.94
C GLU A 44 -12.18 11.14 -43.20
N ASP A 45 -13.06 11.91 -43.84
CA ASP A 45 -13.75 13.04 -43.19
C ASP A 45 -14.69 12.60 -42.06
N ASN A 46 -15.32 11.42 -42.19
CA ASN A 46 -16.16 10.86 -41.13
C ASN A 46 -15.34 10.36 -39.94
N GLU A 47 -14.19 9.73 -40.18
CA GLU A 47 -13.28 9.31 -39.12
C GLU A 47 -12.67 10.51 -38.38
N VAL A 48 -12.28 11.55 -39.12
CA VAL A 48 -11.78 12.81 -38.55
C VAL A 48 -12.86 13.50 -37.72
N ALA A 49 -14.11 13.54 -38.19
CA ALA A 49 -15.24 14.10 -37.43
C ALA A 49 -15.52 13.30 -36.14
N PHE A 50 -15.43 11.97 -36.20
CA PHE A 50 -15.58 11.10 -35.04
C PHE A 50 -14.48 11.34 -34.00
N LEU A 51 -13.22 11.40 -34.44
CA LEU A 51 -12.07 11.66 -33.56
C LEU A 51 -12.15 13.04 -32.92
N ARG A 52 -12.53 14.08 -33.68
CA ARG A 52 -12.76 15.44 -33.12
C ARG A 52 -13.82 15.43 -32.04
N ARG A 53 -14.92 14.70 -32.23
CA ARG A 53 -15.98 14.58 -31.23
C ARG A 53 -15.51 13.84 -29.99
N ARG A 54 -14.69 12.78 -30.16
CA ARG A 54 -14.11 12.03 -29.04
C ARG A 54 -13.13 12.89 -28.24
N ILE A 55 -12.29 13.69 -28.90
CA ILE A 55 -11.36 14.63 -28.26
C ILE A 55 -12.13 15.63 -27.39
N GLN A 56 -13.20 16.23 -27.92
CA GLN A 56 -14.04 17.17 -27.14
C GLN A 56 -14.64 16.54 -25.89
N VAL A 57 -15.13 15.30 -25.98
CA VAL A 57 -15.65 14.56 -24.82
C VAL A 57 -14.54 14.34 -23.79
N LEU A 58 -13.36 13.89 -24.22
CA LEU A 58 -12.21 13.68 -23.33
C LEU A 58 -11.74 14.98 -22.66
N GLU A 59 -11.80 16.12 -23.35
CA GLU A 59 -11.48 17.43 -22.76
C GLU A 59 -12.48 17.87 -21.68
N ILE A 60 -13.77 17.54 -21.86
CA ILE A 60 -14.81 17.80 -20.86
C ILE A 60 -14.60 16.89 -19.64
N GLU A 61 -14.33 15.61 -19.87
CA GLU A 61 -14.04 14.64 -18.81
C GLU A 61 -12.80 15.05 -18.02
N ASN A 62 -11.70 15.43 -18.70
CA ASN A 62 -10.50 15.92 -18.03
C ASN A 62 -10.78 17.17 -17.18
N ARG A 63 -11.52 18.15 -17.72
CA ARG A 63 -11.93 19.34 -16.93
C ARG A 63 -12.77 18.97 -15.71
N SER A 64 -13.62 17.96 -15.81
CA SER A 64 -14.39 17.44 -14.67
C SER A 64 -13.50 16.80 -13.61
N LEU A 65 -12.51 16.00 -14.02
CA LEU A 65 -11.55 15.36 -13.13
C LEU A 65 -10.70 16.38 -12.37
N TYR A 66 -10.22 17.43 -13.04
CA TYR A 66 -9.47 18.51 -12.37
C TYR A 66 -10.30 19.20 -11.29
N ARG A 67 -11.57 19.52 -11.56
CA ARG A 67 -12.47 20.07 -10.52
C ARG A 67 -12.68 19.12 -9.35
N LYS A 68 -12.80 17.82 -9.62
CA LYS A 68 -12.96 16.81 -8.57
C LYS A 68 -11.69 16.69 -7.69
N ILE A 69 -10.52 16.82 -8.29
CA ILE A 69 -9.24 16.85 -7.56
C ILE A 69 -9.21 18.08 -6.65
N GLU A 70 -9.54 19.26 -7.18
CA GLU A 70 -9.56 20.50 -6.41
C GLU A 70 -10.56 20.44 -5.22
N ASP A 71 -11.75 19.88 -5.43
CA ASP A 71 -12.72 19.64 -4.36
C ASP A 71 -12.20 18.66 -3.29
N MET A 72 -11.48 17.60 -3.70
CA MET A 72 -10.86 16.66 -2.77
C MET A 72 -9.73 17.32 -1.99
N GLU A 73 -8.87 18.11 -2.65
CA GLU A 73 -7.79 18.85 -2.01
C GLU A 73 -8.34 19.86 -0.99
N LYS A 74 -9.44 20.55 -1.34
CA LYS A 74 -10.15 21.44 -0.42
C LYS A 74 -10.72 20.69 0.79
N LYS A 75 -11.34 19.53 0.58
CA LYS A 75 -11.83 18.67 1.69
C LYS A 75 -10.69 18.17 2.57
N ILE A 76 -9.53 17.82 1.99
CA ILE A 76 -8.34 17.43 2.73
C ILE A 76 -7.81 18.62 3.55
N ALA A 77 -7.72 19.80 2.96
CA ALA A 77 -7.27 21.02 3.63
C ALA A 77 -8.20 21.43 4.78
N GLU A 78 -9.52 21.31 4.58
CA GLU A 78 -10.52 21.60 5.60
C GLU A 78 -10.50 20.57 6.73
N HIS A 79 -10.42 19.27 6.41
CA HIS A 79 -10.19 18.22 7.40
C HIS A 79 -8.89 18.44 8.19
N ASN A 80 -7.84 18.94 7.53
CA ASN A 80 -6.58 19.32 8.19
C ASN A 80 -6.74 20.55 9.09
N LYS A 81 -7.56 21.53 8.72
CA LYS A 81 -7.85 22.73 9.52
C LYS A 81 -8.69 22.41 10.77
N VAL A 82 -9.67 21.50 10.66
CA VAL A 82 -10.45 21.02 11.81
C VAL A 82 -9.57 20.20 12.77
N ASN A 83 -8.57 19.48 12.24
CA ASN A 83 -7.59 18.73 13.03
C ASN A 83 -6.43 19.58 13.57
N ALA A 84 -6.28 20.85 13.16
CA ALA A 84 -5.20 21.73 13.61
C ALA A 84 -5.30 22.18 15.08
N LYS A 85 -6.37 21.81 15.80
CA LYS A 85 -6.44 21.94 17.28
C LYS A 85 -5.80 20.77 18.04
N ARG A 86 -5.37 19.71 17.35
CA ARG A 86 -4.62 18.60 17.93
C ARG A 86 -3.17 18.73 17.45
N PRO A 87 -2.16 18.80 18.34
CA PRO A 87 -0.78 18.83 17.90
C PRO A 87 -0.52 17.55 17.09
N ARG A 88 -0.32 17.68 15.77
CA ARG A 88 0.31 16.62 14.99
C ARG A 88 1.77 16.63 15.40
N THR A 89 2.10 15.79 16.37
CA THR A 89 3.47 15.30 16.49
C THR A 89 3.85 14.75 15.13
N SER A 90 4.85 15.34 14.50
CA SER A 90 5.59 14.71 13.41
C SER A 90 5.72 13.21 13.69
N HIS A 91 5.32 12.36 12.74
CA HIS A 91 5.47 10.90 12.80
C HIS A 91 6.96 10.54 12.85
N LEU A 92 7.58 10.76 14.01
CA LEU A 92 8.98 10.49 14.25
C LEU A 92 9.11 8.99 14.47
N LEU A 93 9.57 8.29 13.45
CA LEU A 93 9.95 6.89 13.59
C LEU A 93 11.22 6.81 14.42
N VAL A 94 11.21 5.91 15.40
CA VAL A 94 12.34 5.61 16.26
C VAL A 94 12.61 4.11 16.23
N PRO A 95 13.88 3.69 16.22
CA PRO A 95 14.19 2.27 16.31
C PRO A 95 13.79 1.73 17.69
N LEU A 96 13.20 0.53 17.72
CA LEU A 96 12.70 -0.10 18.96
C LEU A 96 13.83 -0.38 19.97
N LEU A 97 15.01 -0.74 19.46
CA LEU A 97 16.26 -0.89 20.21
C LEU A 97 17.39 -0.24 19.41
N HIS A 98 18.50 0.08 20.08
CA HIS A 98 19.69 0.57 19.37
C HIS A 98 20.12 -0.45 18.29
N ALA A 99 20.26 0.01 17.04
CA ALA A 99 20.54 -0.80 15.85
C ALA A 99 19.46 -1.85 15.47
N SER A 100 18.23 -1.73 15.97
CA SER A 100 17.11 -2.56 15.52
C SER A 100 16.65 -2.16 14.11
N THR A 101 16.20 -3.13 13.33
CA THR A 101 15.51 -2.92 12.06
C THR A 101 14.02 -2.60 12.24
N VAL A 102 13.49 -2.77 13.45
CA VAL A 102 12.09 -2.47 13.78
C VAL A 102 11.98 -1.00 14.17
N GLU A 103 11.25 -0.25 13.37
CA GLU A 103 10.91 1.15 13.64
C GLU A 103 9.47 1.27 14.11
N ILE A 104 9.24 2.15 15.07
CA ILE A 104 7.92 2.44 15.65
C ILE A 104 7.73 3.96 15.72
N GLU A 105 6.51 4.44 15.54
CA GLU A 105 6.22 5.85 15.78
C GLU A 105 6.44 6.17 17.27
N LYS A 106 7.11 7.30 17.56
CA LYS A 106 7.38 7.70 18.94
C LYS A 106 6.12 7.79 19.80
N SER A 107 5.01 8.28 19.24
CA SER A 107 3.71 8.35 19.93
C SER A 107 3.18 6.96 20.30
N GLU A 108 3.27 5.99 19.38
CA GLU A 108 2.89 4.59 19.61
C GLU A 108 3.80 3.94 20.68
N LEU A 109 5.10 4.24 20.67
CA LEU A 109 6.04 3.78 21.68
C LEU A 109 5.69 4.35 23.07
N ASP A 110 5.37 5.64 23.15
CA ASP A 110 4.95 6.28 24.40
C ASP A 110 3.68 5.61 24.95
N GLU A 111 2.71 5.26 24.10
CA GLU A 111 1.51 4.53 24.52
C GLU A 111 1.82 3.11 25.03
N VAL A 112 2.73 2.39 24.37
CA VAL A 112 3.19 1.06 24.84
C VAL A 112 3.78 1.18 26.25
N LEU A 113 4.60 2.20 26.49
CA LEU A 113 5.21 2.46 27.80
C LEU A 113 4.17 2.85 28.85
N VAL A 114 3.15 3.64 28.49
CA VAL A 114 2.03 3.97 29.38
C VAL A 114 1.30 2.70 29.83
N VAL A 115 0.97 1.79 28.91
CA VAL A 115 0.32 0.52 29.23
C VAL A 115 1.18 -0.35 30.15
N ALA A 116 2.50 -0.41 29.88
CA ALA A 116 3.46 -1.16 30.69
C ALA A 116 3.58 -0.63 32.12
N LYS A 117 3.58 0.70 32.29
CA LYS A 117 3.65 1.37 33.61
C LYS A 117 2.36 1.25 34.40
N ALA A 118 1.21 1.10 33.73
CA ALA A 118 -0.09 1.10 34.40
C ALA A 118 -0.27 -0.07 35.38
N SER A 119 0.28 -1.25 35.09
CA SER A 119 0.27 -2.39 36.01
C SER A 119 1.27 -3.47 35.60
N ARG A 120 1.84 -4.14 36.59
CA ARG A 120 2.67 -5.35 36.43
C ARG A 120 1.90 -6.52 35.81
N GLU A 121 0.57 -6.52 35.86
CA GLU A 121 -0.27 -7.57 35.27
C GLU A 121 -0.53 -7.34 33.76
N ASN A 122 -0.13 -6.18 33.22
CA ASN A 122 -0.45 -5.78 31.85
C ASN A 122 0.50 -6.33 30.78
N LEU A 123 1.35 -7.32 31.08
CA LEU A 123 2.34 -7.84 30.12
C LEU A 123 1.69 -8.20 28.77
N ASN A 124 0.56 -8.90 28.80
CA ASN A 124 -0.18 -9.27 27.59
C ASN A 124 -0.69 -8.04 26.83
N ALA A 125 -1.18 -7.02 27.54
CA ALA A 125 -1.67 -5.79 26.93
C ALA A 125 -0.53 -4.98 26.30
N THR A 126 0.62 -4.87 26.98
CA THR A 126 1.83 -4.22 26.46
C THR A 126 2.32 -4.92 25.19
N VAL A 127 2.44 -6.25 25.22
CA VAL A 127 2.82 -7.03 24.03
C VAL A 127 1.82 -6.84 22.89
N ASN A 128 0.53 -6.83 23.18
CA ASN A 128 -0.51 -6.61 22.16
C ASN A 128 -0.40 -5.23 21.53
N ARG A 129 -0.28 -4.16 22.33
CA ARG A 129 -0.14 -2.78 21.83
C ARG A 129 1.12 -2.63 21.00
N LEU A 130 2.23 -3.20 21.44
CA LEU A 130 3.50 -3.17 20.72
C LEU A 130 3.39 -3.89 19.36
N LEU A 131 2.80 -5.09 19.33
CA LEU A 131 2.60 -5.82 18.08
C LEU A 131 1.69 -5.07 17.10
N GLU A 132 0.67 -4.37 17.59
CA GLU A 132 -0.22 -3.54 16.75
C GLU A 132 0.46 -2.27 16.24
N ALA A 133 1.45 -1.75 16.97
CA ALA A 133 2.26 -0.62 16.54
C ALA A 133 3.30 -1.02 15.48
N VAL A 134 3.83 -2.24 15.57
CA VAL A 134 4.84 -2.76 14.63
C VAL A 134 4.21 -3.38 13.38
N TYR A 135 3.10 -4.10 13.53
CA TYR A 135 2.49 -4.88 12.45
C TYR A 135 1.01 -4.60 12.27
N SER A 136 0.57 -4.64 11.01
CA SER A 136 -0.85 -4.61 10.69
C SER A 136 -1.58 -5.85 11.20
N LYS A 137 -2.88 -5.71 11.50
CA LYS A 137 -3.74 -6.83 11.93
C LYS A 137 -3.81 -7.95 10.91
N THR A 138 -3.79 -7.62 9.62
CA THR A 138 -3.77 -8.61 8.52
C THR A 138 -2.45 -9.39 8.48
N PHE A 139 -1.32 -8.72 8.72
CA PHE A 139 -0.02 -9.37 8.85
C PHE A 139 -0.01 -10.33 10.05
N LEU A 140 -0.43 -9.87 11.23
CA LEU A 140 -0.51 -10.71 12.43
C LEU A 140 -1.44 -11.92 12.25
N GLY A 141 -2.59 -11.73 11.60
CA GLY A 141 -3.56 -12.80 11.36
C GLY A 141 -3.07 -13.86 10.36
N SER A 142 -2.21 -13.49 9.42
CA SER A 142 -1.63 -14.40 8.43
C SER A 142 -0.37 -15.12 8.91
N HIS A 143 0.29 -14.61 9.95
CA HIS A 143 1.54 -15.17 10.47
C HIS A 143 1.36 -16.07 11.71
N SER A 144 2.44 -16.75 12.06
CA SER A 144 2.58 -17.59 13.25
C SER A 144 3.91 -17.28 13.95
N LEU A 145 4.11 -17.77 15.18
CA LEU A 145 5.32 -17.43 15.94
C LEU A 145 6.61 -17.94 15.29
N SER A 146 6.60 -19.15 14.71
CA SER A 146 7.81 -19.83 14.18
C SER A 146 7.64 -20.43 12.79
N GLY A 147 6.45 -20.27 12.17
CA GLY A 147 6.13 -20.92 10.92
C GLY A 147 5.81 -22.41 11.08
N GLY A 148 5.28 -23.02 10.03
CA GLY A 148 5.14 -24.47 9.93
C GLY A 148 3.76 -25.03 10.32
N VAL A 149 3.64 -26.36 10.21
CA VAL A 149 2.39 -27.09 10.44
C VAL A 149 2.17 -27.31 11.94
N PRO A 150 0.96 -27.08 12.49
CA PRO A 150 0.66 -27.36 13.89
C PRO A 150 0.99 -28.82 14.28
N LYS A 151 1.82 -29.01 15.31
CA LYS A 151 2.30 -30.34 15.75
C LYS A 151 1.17 -31.31 16.12
N THR A 152 0.02 -30.81 16.55
CA THR A 152 -1.17 -31.61 16.94
C THR A 152 -1.92 -32.23 15.77
N ARG A 153 -1.59 -31.91 14.51
CA ARG A 153 -2.25 -32.46 13.32
C ARG A 153 -1.43 -33.46 12.52
N LYS A 154 -0.32 -33.97 13.06
CA LYS A 154 0.50 -35.00 12.39
C LYS A 154 -0.19 -36.36 12.23
N LYS A 155 -1.40 -36.58 12.78
CA LYS A 155 -2.05 -37.89 12.83
C LYS A 155 -3.34 -38.06 12.02
N MET A 156 -3.82 -37.07 11.27
CA MET A 156 -4.99 -37.29 10.41
C MET A 156 -5.09 -36.32 9.25
N SER A 157 -5.26 -36.89 8.05
CA SER A 157 -5.76 -36.28 6.83
C SER A 157 -4.81 -35.38 6.03
N THR A 158 -4.29 -35.99 4.97
CA THR A 158 -4.27 -35.45 3.60
C THR A 158 -5.45 -34.50 3.37
N ARG A 159 -5.23 -33.19 3.52
CA ARG A 159 -6.11 -32.15 2.97
C ARG A 159 -5.24 -31.25 2.09
N PRO A 160 -5.46 -31.14 0.77
CA PRO A 160 -4.51 -30.51 -0.15
C PRO A 160 -4.26 -29.00 0.06
N ASN A 161 -5.05 -28.33 0.91
CA ASN A 161 -5.04 -26.87 1.06
C ASN A 161 -4.77 -26.39 2.50
N GLN A 162 -3.84 -27.03 3.22
CA GLN A 162 -3.39 -26.45 4.49
C GLN A 162 -2.31 -25.40 4.21
N THR A 163 -2.73 -24.13 4.10
CA THR A 163 -1.79 -23.01 3.99
C THR A 163 -0.89 -23.00 5.23
N VAL A 164 0.39 -23.31 5.01
CA VAL A 164 1.42 -23.22 6.04
C VAL A 164 1.58 -21.73 6.33
N LYS A 165 1.26 -21.32 7.55
CA LYS A 165 1.46 -19.94 7.94
C LYS A 165 2.97 -19.64 8.01
N PRO A 166 3.44 -18.53 7.43
CA PRO A 166 4.80 -18.07 7.66
C PRO A 166 5.03 -17.74 9.14
N GLY A 167 6.30 -17.79 9.55
CA GLY A 167 6.75 -17.31 10.85
C GLY A 167 6.96 -15.80 10.84
N LEU A 168 6.88 -15.16 12.01
CA LEU A 168 7.37 -13.78 12.15
C LEU A 168 8.86 -13.69 11.78
N PRO A 169 9.34 -12.56 11.25
CA PRO A 169 10.76 -12.33 11.03
C PRO A 169 11.54 -12.55 12.32
N LYS A 170 12.59 -13.38 12.25
CA LYS A 170 13.31 -13.84 13.45
C LYS A 170 13.98 -12.69 14.19
N ASN A 171 14.61 -11.77 13.46
CA ASN A 171 15.30 -10.60 14.03
C ASN A 171 14.30 -9.70 14.76
N ASP A 172 13.19 -9.35 14.11
CA ASP A 172 12.14 -8.53 14.70
C ASP A 172 11.55 -9.19 15.94
N LEU A 173 11.32 -10.51 15.91
CA LEU A 173 10.84 -11.25 17.06
C LEU A 173 11.80 -11.18 18.24
N ASP A 174 13.10 -11.35 17.99
CA ASP A 174 14.12 -11.30 19.04
C ASP A 174 14.27 -9.87 19.61
N ASP A 175 14.16 -8.84 18.77
CA ASP A 175 14.18 -7.44 19.21
C ASP A 175 12.93 -7.06 20.01
N ILE A 176 11.73 -7.50 19.58
CA ILE A 176 10.49 -7.29 20.34
C ILE A 176 10.58 -7.97 21.71
N ILE A 177 11.06 -9.21 21.76
CA ILE A 177 11.22 -9.93 23.03
C ILE A 177 12.22 -9.21 23.93
N ARG A 178 13.37 -8.80 23.39
CA ARG A 178 14.41 -8.11 24.16
C ARG A 178 13.90 -6.77 24.68
N PHE A 179 13.21 -5.99 23.84
CA PHE A 179 12.59 -4.74 24.24
C PHE A 179 11.64 -4.93 25.42
N VAL A 180 10.66 -5.84 25.30
CA VAL A 180 9.68 -6.06 26.37
C VAL A 180 10.35 -6.54 27.66
N LYS A 181 11.35 -7.42 27.59
CA LYS A 181 12.10 -7.87 28.77
C LYS A 181 12.82 -6.72 29.46
N ASN A 182 13.58 -5.92 28.70
CA ASN A 182 14.33 -4.79 29.24
C ASN A 182 13.39 -3.77 29.87
N THR A 183 12.29 -3.43 29.19
CA THR A 183 11.26 -2.53 29.70
C THR A 183 10.61 -3.07 30.97
N TRP A 184 10.35 -4.38 31.06
CA TRP A 184 9.76 -4.99 32.25
C TRP A 184 10.71 -4.93 33.46
N GLU A 185 11.98 -5.22 33.23
CA GLU A 185 13.03 -5.14 34.24
C GLU A 185 13.23 -3.70 34.72
N GLU A 186 13.24 -2.72 33.80
CA GLU A 186 13.41 -1.31 34.11
C GLU A 186 12.24 -0.74 34.92
N ILE A 187 10.99 -1.05 34.53
CA ILE A 187 9.80 -0.46 35.16
C ILE A 187 9.42 -1.18 36.46
N HIS A 188 9.49 -2.52 36.47
CA HIS A 188 8.96 -3.34 37.57
C HIS A 188 10.05 -4.02 38.41
N GLY A 189 11.33 -3.95 38.00
CA GLY A 189 12.44 -4.67 38.65
C GLY A 189 12.45 -6.18 38.36
N ASP A 190 11.66 -6.62 37.39
CA ASP A 190 11.40 -8.04 37.12
C ASP A 190 12.20 -8.59 35.94
N VAL A 191 13.06 -9.57 36.23
CA VAL A 191 13.73 -10.33 35.17
C VAL A 191 12.81 -11.45 34.68
N LEU A 192 12.18 -11.24 33.52
CA LEU A 192 11.33 -12.26 32.90
C LEU A 192 12.15 -13.50 32.49
N PRO A 193 11.63 -14.72 32.73
CA PRO A 193 12.37 -15.94 32.48
C PRO A 193 12.60 -16.19 30.98
N GLU A 194 13.75 -16.77 30.64
CA GLU A 194 14.06 -17.16 29.26
C GLU A 194 13.33 -18.44 28.83
N LYS A 195 13.32 -19.44 29.72
CA LYS A 195 12.54 -20.66 29.54
C LYS A 195 11.07 -20.33 29.78
N ASN A 196 10.20 -20.82 28.90
CA ASN A 196 8.76 -20.51 28.93
C ASN A 196 8.48 -18.99 28.94
N CYS A 197 9.28 -18.23 28.16
CA CYS A 197 9.20 -16.78 28.08
C CYS A 197 7.74 -16.30 27.93
N PRO A 198 7.21 -15.56 28.92
CA PRO A 198 5.80 -15.15 28.91
C PRO A 198 5.49 -14.19 27.75
N VAL A 199 6.48 -13.44 27.28
CA VAL A 199 6.38 -12.60 26.07
C VAL A 199 6.07 -13.46 24.84
N ARG A 200 6.76 -14.59 24.64
CA ARG A 200 6.47 -15.51 23.51
C ARG A 200 5.07 -16.09 23.60
N SER A 201 4.60 -16.40 24.81
CA SER A 201 3.24 -16.88 25.04
C SER A 201 2.20 -15.81 24.68
N ALA A 202 2.41 -14.56 25.10
CA ALA A 202 1.56 -13.43 24.76
C ALA A 202 1.48 -13.19 23.24
N ILE A 203 2.63 -13.17 22.55
CA ILE A 203 2.70 -13.04 21.08
C ILE A 203 1.88 -14.15 20.41
N LYS A 204 2.05 -15.40 20.85
CA LYS A 204 1.30 -16.54 20.29
C LYS A 204 -0.21 -16.40 20.46
N VAL A 205 -0.66 -15.90 21.61
CA VAL A 205 -2.08 -15.62 21.86
C VAL A 205 -2.58 -14.54 20.91
N LYS A 206 -1.86 -13.41 20.78
CA LYS A 206 -2.22 -12.31 19.87
C LYS A 206 -2.37 -12.76 18.41
N LEU A 207 -1.39 -13.49 17.88
CA LEU A 207 -1.44 -14.04 16.52
C LEU A 207 -2.64 -14.98 16.32
N SER A 208 -3.00 -15.75 17.34
CA SER A 208 -4.16 -16.65 17.29
C SER A 208 -5.48 -15.87 17.28
N THR A 209 -5.56 -14.78 18.04
CA THR A 209 -6.71 -13.88 18.08
C THR A 209 -6.91 -13.17 16.75
N GLU A 210 -5.86 -12.56 16.20
CA GLU A 210 -5.92 -11.88 14.90
C GLU A 210 -6.28 -12.84 13.77
N TYR A 211 -5.78 -14.08 13.81
CA TYR A 211 -6.19 -15.09 12.83
C TYR A 211 -7.69 -15.39 12.87
N ARG A 212 -8.26 -15.52 14.08
CA ARG A 212 -9.70 -15.78 14.25
C ARG A 212 -10.51 -14.58 13.75
N ALA A 213 -10.06 -13.36 14.09
CA ALA A 213 -10.68 -12.13 13.61
C ALA A 213 -10.66 -12.07 12.07
N LEU A 214 -9.49 -12.25 11.46
CA LEU A 214 -9.31 -12.23 10.01
C LEU A 214 -10.19 -13.27 9.31
N LYS A 215 -10.28 -14.49 9.85
CA LYS A 215 -11.12 -15.56 9.29
C LYS A 215 -12.62 -15.21 9.34
N ASN A 216 -13.06 -14.46 10.34
CA ASN A 216 -14.46 -14.06 10.46
C ASN A 216 -14.83 -12.92 9.50
N THR A 217 -13.87 -12.12 9.04
CA THR A 217 -14.11 -11.04 8.07
C THR A 217 -14.42 -11.53 6.65
N TYR A 218 -14.02 -12.75 6.31
CA TYR A 218 -14.24 -13.38 4.98
C TYR A 218 -15.38 -14.42 4.98
N LYS A 219 -16.24 -14.42 5.99
CA LYS A 219 -17.44 -15.25 6.06
C LYS A 219 -18.67 -14.39 5.81
#